data_AF-A0A5J6MI72-F1
#
_entry.id   AF-A0A5J6MI72-F1
#
_cell.length_a   1.000
_cell.length_b   1.000
_cell.length_c   1.000
_cell.angle_alpha   90.00
_cell.angle_beta   90.00
_cell.angle_gamma   90.00
#
_symmetry.space_group_name_H-M   'P 1'
#
loop_
_entity.id
_entity.type
_entity.pdbx_description
1 polymer ?
#
loop_
_entity_poly.entity_id
_entity_poly.type
_entity_poly.pdbx_seq_one_letter_code
_entity_poly.pdbx_strand_id
1 'polypeptide(L)'
;MAKKSNPKLIGAFVLGAIALAIAGAVAFGGTKFLEPKQKAVLYFEGSLGGLAIGAPVNFRGVQVGTVTDISINYNIDEQTLKIPVIIQIFPNMLHVVAGKRDVNNLKILVERGLRAQLVVQSLVTGQASVEFDFHPDTPIRLVGGATGLPEMPTIPSSMDELQANVSAVLAKLSKMPIDEISAQVSGAILNLQQMLTDASTMIKGVNEQITPTLANLQATTQQANDLMVAANDRLQMKEGEPLQTLNDTLNDYGKLADQLQGKTNVLTTDLQTTLKTLNAALASADDVVTLLERDLAKNPALLSQTTDTLREFKAMASSIRALADYLQRNPNALITGKH
;
A
#
# COMPACT_ATOMS: atom_id res chain seq x y z
N MET A 1 -5.96 -59.34 83.32
CA MET A 1 -7.31 -59.77 82.89
C MET A 1 -7.65 -59.05 81.58
N ALA A 2 -7.82 -59.78 80.47
CA ALA A 2 -8.10 -59.18 79.17
C ALA A 2 -9.56 -58.75 79.09
N LYS A 3 -9.81 -57.44 78.92
CA LYS A 3 -11.15 -56.87 78.76
C LYS A 3 -11.72 -57.32 77.41
N LYS A 4 -12.78 -58.14 77.40
CA LYS A 4 -13.45 -58.60 76.17
C LYS A 4 -13.92 -57.38 75.36
N SER A 5 -13.50 -57.33 74.10
CA SER A 5 -13.92 -56.31 73.15
C SER A 5 -15.43 -56.40 72.90
N ASN A 6 -16.11 -55.26 72.87
CA ASN A 6 -17.53 -55.18 72.56
C ASN A 6 -17.71 -54.93 71.05
N PRO A 7 -18.14 -55.92 70.25
CA PRO A 7 -18.22 -55.80 68.79
C PRO A 7 -19.18 -54.69 68.34
N LYS A 8 -20.18 -54.33 69.15
CA LYS A 8 -21.11 -53.23 68.86
C LYS A 8 -20.41 -51.86 68.87
N LEU A 9 -19.41 -51.70 69.75
CA LEU A 9 -18.65 -50.46 69.89
C LEU A 9 -17.67 -50.26 68.72
N ILE A 10 -17.06 -51.36 68.25
CA ILE A 10 -16.24 -51.35 67.03
C ILE A 10 -17.12 -51.03 65.81
N GLY A 11 -18.30 -51.66 65.70
CA GLY A 11 -19.24 -51.37 64.62
C GLY A 11 -19.68 -49.90 64.58
N ALA A 12 -20.01 -49.30 65.73
CA ALA A 12 -20.37 -47.90 65.82
C ALA A 12 -19.22 -46.95 65.42
N PHE A 13 -17.98 -47.27 65.80
CA PHE A 13 -16.82 -46.48 65.42
C PHE A 13 -16.55 -46.52 63.91
N VAL A 14 -16.64 -47.71 63.30
CA VAL A 14 -16.45 -47.87 61.85
C VAL A 14 -17.53 -47.14 61.06
N LEU A 15 -18.79 -47.25 61.47
CA LEU A 15 -19.89 -46.50 60.86
C LEU A 15 -19.70 -44.99 61.01
N GLY A 16 -19.25 -44.53 62.19
CA GLY A 16 -18.91 -43.13 62.42
C GLY A 16 -17.77 -42.63 61.52
N ALA A 17 -16.71 -43.42 61.36
CA ALA A 17 -15.59 -43.10 60.48
C ALA A 17 -16.00 -43.04 59.01
N ILE A 18 -16.86 -43.97 58.55
CA ILE A 18 -17.40 -43.94 57.18
C ILE A 18 -18.29 -42.72 56.97
N ALA A 19 -19.17 -42.40 57.93
CA ALA A 19 -20.02 -41.21 57.85
C ALA A 19 -19.20 -39.92 57.81
N LEU A 20 -18.13 -39.82 58.61
CA LEU A 20 -17.19 -38.71 58.58
C LEU A 20 -16.39 -38.64 57.27
N ALA A 21 -15.97 -39.76 56.71
CA ALA A 21 -15.28 -39.81 55.43
C ALA A 21 -16.19 -39.35 54.29
N ILE A 22 -17.46 -39.76 54.28
CA ILE A 22 -18.46 -39.31 53.31
C ILE A 22 -18.74 -37.81 53.51
N ALA A 23 -18.95 -37.35 54.74
CA ALA A 23 -19.17 -35.94 55.04
C ALA A 23 -17.96 -35.08 54.64
N GLY A 24 -16.74 -35.56 54.88
CA GLY A 24 -15.50 -34.93 54.43
C GLY A 24 -15.41 -34.90 52.90
N ALA A 25 -15.70 -36.01 52.22
CA ALA A 25 -15.72 -36.05 50.75
C ALA A 25 -16.77 -35.09 50.16
N VAL A 26 -17.92 -34.90 50.79
CA VAL A 26 -18.94 -33.93 50.33
C VAL A 26 -18.53 -32.49 50.65
N ALA A 27 -18.00 -32.22 51.85
CA ALA A 27 -17.59 -30.89 52.29
C ALA A 27 -16.35 -30.38 51.53
N PHE A 28 -15.37 -31.25 51.26
CA PHE A 28 -14.13 -30.92 50.57
C PHE A 28 -14.14 -31.25 49.07
N GLY A 29 -14.95 -32.24 48.65
CA GLY A 29 -15.13 -32.56 47.23
C GLY A 29 -15.88 -31.47 46.47
N GLY A 30 -16.55 -30.56 47.17
CA GLY A 30 -17.07 -29.33 46.59
C GLY A 30 -18.26 -29.55 45.67
N THR A 31 -19.31 -28.78 45.91
CA THR A 31 -20.46 -28.65 45.00
C THR A 31 -20.09 -28.16 43.59
N LYS A 32 -18.81 -27.82 43.32
CA LYS A 32 -18.27 -27.46 41.99
C LYS A 32 -18.41 -28.55 40.94
N PHE A 33 -18.48 -29.83 41.31
CA PHE A 33 -18.72 -30.91 40.33
C PHE A 33 -20.16 -30.95 39.81
N LEU A 34 -21.10 -30.27 40.49
CA LEU A 34 -22.52 -30.25 40.17
C LEU A 34 -22.94 -28.99 39.40
N GLU A 35 -22.02 -28.08 39.07
CA GLU A 35 -22.35 -26.95 38.21
C GLU A 35 -22.67 -27.42 36.79
N PRO A 36 -23.81 -26.99 36.20
CA PRO A 36 -24.15 -27.34 34.83
C PRO A 36 -23.11 -26.72 33.88
N LYS A 37 -22.30 -27.60 33.29
CA LYS A 37 -21.24 -27.23 32.35
C LYS A 37 -21.80 -27.11 30.94
N GLN A 38 -21.68 -25.93 30.34
CA GLN A 38 -22.09 -25.72 28.95
C GLN A 38 -20.96 -26.21 28.04
N LYS A 39 -21.27 -27.18 27.16
CA LYS A 39 -20.33 -27.69 26.17
C LYS A 39 -20.63 -27.09 24.80
N ALA A 40 -19.59 -26.85 24.02
CA ALA A 40 -19.69 -26.43 22.63
C ALA A 40 -18.65 -27.17 21.79
N VAL A 41 -18.88 -27.24 20.49
CA VAL A 41 -17.94 -27.85 19.53
C VAL A 41 -17.34 -26.79 18.62
N LEU A 42 -16.05 -26.94 18.34
CA LEU A 42 -15.28 -26.13 17.42
C LEU A 42 -14.69 -27.03 16.34
N TYR A 43 -14.62 -26.52 15.11
CA TYR A 43 -13.92 -27.18 14.02
C TYR A 43 -12.88 -26.23 13.48
N PHE A 44 -11.60 -26.51 13.71
CA PHE A 44 -10.53 -25.69 13.15
C PHE A 44 -10.10 -26.22 11.80
N GLU A 45 -9.75 -25.29 10.91
CA GLU A 45 -9.09 -25.59 9.65
C GLU A 45 -7.58 -25.52 9.87
N GLY A 46 -6.86 -26.55 9.42
CA GLY A 46 -5.40 -26.61 9.57
C GLY A 46 -4.93 -27.41 10.79
N SER A 47 -3.74 -27.09 11.27
CA SER A 47 -3.06 -27.85 12.32
C SER A 47 -3.56 -27.47 13.71
N LEU A 48 -3.91 -28.47 14.52
CA LEU A 48 -4.14 -28.30 15.96
C LEU A 48 -2.85 -28.38 16.78
N GLY A 49 -1.69 -28.17 16.15
CA GLY A 49 -0.39 -28.26 16.78
C GLY A 49 -0.32 -27.42 18.06
N GLY A 50 0.09 -28.06 19.16
CA GLY A 50 0.19 -27.40 20.47
C GLY A 50 -1.10 -27.35 21.28
N LEU A 51 -2.26 -27.69 20.70
CA LEU A 51 -3.52 -27.77 21.44
C LEU A 51 -3.62 -29.12 22.14
N ALA A 52 -3.84 -29.09 23.46
CA ALA A 52 -3.99 -30.27 24.28
C ALA A 52 -5.32 -30.27 25.04
N ILE A 53 -5.76 -31.46 25.46
CA ILE A 53 -6.88 -31.58 26.41
C ILE A 53 -6.48 -30.89 27.71
N GLY A 54 -7.37 -30.05 28.24
CA GLY A 54 -7.11 -29.17 29.38
C GLY A 54 -6.56 -27.80 29.00
N ALA A 55 -6.25 -27.54 27.73
CA ALA A 55 -5.85 -26.21 27.28
C ALA A 55 -6.91 -25.16 27.63
N PRO A 56 -6.50 -23.94 28.00
CA PRO A 56 -7.44 -22.90 28.38
C PRO A 56 -8.24 -22.42 27.17
N VAL A 57 -9.50 -22.09 27.42
CA VAL A 57 -10.36 -21.39 26.49
C VAL A 57 -10.50 -19.98 27.03
N ASN A 58 -9.98 -19.01 26.30
CA ASN A 58 -9.92 -17.61 26.70
C ASN A 58 -10.93 -16.79 25.91
N PHE A 59 -11.41 -15.71 26.52
CA PHE A 59 -12.11 -14.63 25.84
C PHE A 59 -11.34 -13.35 26.14
N ARG A 60 -10.70 -12.77 25.12
CA ARG A 60 -9.84 -11.58 25.25
C ARG A 60 -8.84 -11.69 26.42
N GLY A 61 -8.12 -12.81 26.49
CA GLY A 61 -7.13 -13.09 27.53
C GLY A 61 -7.68 -13.55 28.89
N VAL A 62 -8.99 -13.59 29.12
CA VAL A 62 -9.58 -14.12 30.36
C VAL A 62 -10.02 -15.56 30.14
N GLN A 63 -9.56 -16.48 30.98
CA GLN A 63 -9.96 -17.88 30.89
C GLN A 63 -11.45 -18.05 31.22
N VAL A 64 -12.23 -18.45 30.23
CA VAL A 64 -13.68 -18.71 30.33
C VAL A 64 -14.03 -20.19 30.25
N GLY A 65 -13.05 -21.05 29.98
CA GLY A 65 -13.29 -22.49 29.87
C GLY A 65 -12.03 -23.32 29.70
N THR A 66 -12.24 -24.57 29.31
CA THR A 66 -11.18 -25.53 28.98
C THR A 66 -11.57 -26.44 27.83
N VAL A 67 -10.56 -26.91 27.09
CA VAL A 67 -10.72 -28.00 26.11
C VAL A 67 -10.89 -29.32 26.86
N THR A 68 -11.91 -30.08 26.51
CA THR A 68 -12.26 -31.33 27.18
C THR A 68 -12.03 -32.57 26.33
N ASP A 69 -12.13 -32.46 25.01
CA ASP A 69 -11.92 -33.57 24.09
C ASP A 69 -11.43 -33.06 22.74
N ILE A 70 -10.56 -33.83 22.09
CA ILE A 70 -10.10 -33.61 20.73
C ILE A 70 -10.16 -34.97 20.05
N SER A 71 -11.09 -35.10 19.10
CA SER A 71 -11.31 -36.36 18.39
C SER A 71 -11.13 -36.15 16.90
N ILE A 72 -10.67 -37.18 16.18
CA ILE A 72 -10.55 -37.17 14.73
C ILE A 72 -11.69 -38.03 14.19
N ASN A 73 -12.67 -37.39 13.55
CA ASN A 73 -13.82 -38.05 12.97
C ASN A 73 -13.61 -38.20 11.46
N TYR A 74 -13.53 -39.43 11.00
CA TYR A 74 -13.53 -39.75 9.58
C TYR A 74 -14.94 -40.15 9.16
N ASN A 75 -15.57 -39.34 8.32
CA ASN A 75 -16.84 -39.71 7.70
C ASN A 75 -16.54 -40.51 6.42
N ILE A 76 -16.89 -41.80 6.41
CA ILE A 76 -16.66 -42.70 5.28
C ILE A 76 -17.50 -42.28 4.06
N ASP A 77 -18.73 -41.82 4.30
CA ASP A 77 -19.68 -41.47 3.22
C ASP A 77 -19.29 -40.15 2.55
N GLU A 78 -18.86 -39.16 3.34
CA GLU A 78 -18.40 -37.86 2.83
C GLU A 78 -16.91 -37.85 2.45
N GLN A 79 -16.16 -38.91 2.79
CA GLN A 79 -14.70 -38.98 2.74
C GLN A 79 -13.98 -37.79 3.40
N THR A 80 -14.65 -37.10 4.32
CA THR A 80 -14.10 -35.92 5.00
C THR A 80 -13.52 -36.30 6.36
N LEU A 81 -12.34 -35.75 6.65
CA LEU A 81 -11.75 -35.75 7.98
C LEU A 81 -12.15 -34.46 8.70
N LYS A 82 -12.90 -34.58 9.81
CA LYS A 82 -13.29 -33.46 10.66
C LYS A 82 -12.69 -33.67 12.05
N ILE A 83 -12.10 -32.63 12.64
CA ILE A 83 -11.49 -32.72 13.96
C ILE A 83 -12.32 -31.87 14.95
N PRO A 84 -13.40 -32.43 15.54
CA PRO A 84 -14.15 -31.72 16.57
C PRO A 84 -13.28 -31.51 17.81
N VAL A 85 -13.22 -30.25 18.25
CA VAL A 85 -12.65 -29.84 19.53
C VAL A 85 -13.81 -29.49 20.46
N ILE A 86 -14.01 -30.28 21.52
CA ILE A 86 -15.08 -30.06 22.49
C ILE A 86 -14.55 -29.20 23.62
N ILE A 87 -15.18 -28.05 23.82
CA ILE A 87 -14.87 -27.13 24.89
C ILE A 87 -15.95 -27.13 25.96
N GLN A 88 -15.56 -26.74 27.16
CA GLN A 88 -16.45 -26.54 28.29
C GLN A 88 -16.30 -25.10 28.79
N ILE A 89 -17.41 -24.37 28.83
CA ILE A 89 -17.46 -22.96 29.26
C ILE A 89 -17.96 -22.90 30.71
N PHE A 90 -17.33 -22.04 31.52
CA PHE A 90 -17.70 -21.80 32.90
C PHE A 90 -18.92 -20.87 32.98
N PRO A 91 -20.06 -21.32 33.55
CA PRO A 91 -21.31 -20.56 33.54
C PRO A 91 -21.27 -19.26 34.36
N ASN A 92 -20.33 -19.14 35.32
CA ASN A 92 -20.29 -18.02 36.27
C ASN A 92 -19.32 -16.89 35.87
N MET A 93 -18.64 -16.97 34.73
CA MET A 93 -17.70 -15.92 34.29
C MET A 93 -18.38 -14.70 33.62
N LEU A 94 -19.58 -14.88 33.06
CA LEU A 94 -20.31 -13.80 32.39
C LEU A 94 -21.39 -13.23 33.32
N HIS A 95 -21.06 -12.15 34.04
CA HIS A 95 -22.03 -11.39 34.82
C HIS A 95 -22.87 -10.51 33.90
N VAL A 96 -24.16 -10.81 33.80
CA VAL A 96 -25.11 -10.00 33.01
C VAL A 96 -25.46 -8.75 33.83
N VAL A 97 -24.91 -7.60 33.43
CA VAL A 97 -25.17 -6.30 34.07
C VAL A 97 -26.60 -5.80 33.78
N ALA A 98 -27.18 -6.19 32.64
CA ALA A 98 -28.57 -5.87 32.27
C ALA A 98 -29.16 -6.94 31.32
N GLY A 99 -30.42 -7.34 31.54
CA GLY A 99 -31.16 -8.31 30.70
C GLY A 99 -31.33 -9.71 31.33
N LYS A 100 -32.18 -10.56 30.74
CA LYS A 100 -32.36 -11.96 31.14
C LYS A 100 -31.29 -12.84 30.47
N ARG A 101 -30.72 -13.81 31.21
CA ARG A 101 -29.89 -14.88 30.62
C ARG A 101 -30.79 -15.76 29.77
N ASP A 102 -30.76 -15.56 28.46
CA ASP A 102 -31.34 -16.49 27.48
C ASP A 102 -30.20 -17.26 26.79
N VAL A 103 -30.40 -18.55 26.57
CA VAL A 103 -29.49 -19.44 25.84
C VAL A 103 -29.36 -19.00 24.38
N ASN A 104 -30.37 -18.26 23.86
CA ASN A 104 -30.32 -17.59 22.57
C ASN A 104 -29.28 -16.46 22.46
N ASN A 105 -28.67 -16.04 23.57
CA ASN A 105 -27.65 -14.98 23.55
C ASN A 105 -26.37 -15.41 22.82
N LEU A 106 -26.01 -16.70 22.80
CA LEU A 106 -24.80 -17.15 22.08
C LEU A 106 -24.91 -16.93 20.58
N LYS A 107 -26.10 -17.16 20.00
CA LYS A 107 -26.36 -16.89 18.58
C LYS A 107 -26.19 -15.41 18.26
N ILE A 108 -26.71 -14.53 19.12
CA ILE A 108 -26.54 -13.07 18.99
C ILE A 108 -25.06 -12.68 19.03
N LEU A 109 -24.26 -13.31 19.90
CA LEU A 109 -22.83 -13.04 19.96
C LEU A 109 -22.12 -13.50 18.68
N VAL A 110 -22.47 -14.68 18.15
CA VAL A 110 -21.97 -15.19 16.87
C VAL A 110 -22.33 -14.25 15.71
N GLU A 111 -23.57 -13.77 15.66
CA GLU A 111 -24.04 -12.78 14.68
C GLU A 111 -23.30 -11.45 14.80
N ARG A 112 -22.90 -11.06 16.02
CA ARG A 112 -22.05 -9.89 16.29
C ARG A 112 -20.57 -10.11 16.01
N GLY A 113 -20.21 -11.29 15.49
CA GLY A 113 -18.83 -11.60 15.09
C GLY A 113 -18.05 -12.46 16.08
N LEU A 114 -18.66 -13.07 17.10
CA LEU A 114 -17.93 -13.97 17.98
C LEU A 114 -17.34 -15.13 17.17
N ARG A 115 -16.01 -15.25 17.16
CA ARG A 115 -15.25 -16.33 16.51
C ARG A 115 -14.27 -16.94 17.49
N ALA A 116 -14.02 -18.23 17.34
CA ALA A 116 -12.92 -18.91 18.01
C ALA A 116 -11.72 -19.02 17.07
N GLN A 117 -10.52 -18.83 17.59
CA GLN A 117 -9.28 -19.06 16.86
C GLN A 117 -8.28 -19.81 17.75
N LEU A 118 -7.36 -20.54 17.13
CA LEU A 118 -6.24 -21.14 17.84
C LEU A 118 -5.12 -20.11 17.96
N VAL A 119 -4.66 -19.87 19.19
CA VAL A 119 -3.59 -18.91 19.49
C VAL A 119 -2.47 -19.63 20.22
N VAL A 120 -1.22 -19.40 19.83
CA VAL A 120 -0.07 -19.94 20.55
C VAL A 120 0.12 -19.17 21.85
N GLN A 121 -0.05 -19.85 22.98
CA GLN A 121 0.11 -19.27 24.30
C GLN A 121 1.58 -19.09 24.66
N SER A 122 2.45 -19.99 24.20
CA SER A 122 3.87 -19.97 24.52
C SER A 122 4.67 -20.48 23.32
N LEU A 123 5.50 -19.59 22.75
CA LEU A 123 6.43 -19.96 21.68
C LEU A 123 7.54 -20.90 22.18
N VAL A 124 7.83 -20.88 23.48
CA VAL A 124 8.89 -21.71 24.09
C VAL A 124 8.44 -23.16 24.24
N THR A 125 7.21 -23.36 24.71
CA THR A 125 6.65 -24.71 24.93
C THR A 125 5.84 -25.21 23.74
N GLY A 126 5.54 -24.34 22.77
CA GLY A 126 4.68 -24.66 21.63
C GLY A 126 3.23 -24.91 21.99
N GLN A 127 2.79 -24.53 23.20
CA GLN A 127 1.43 -24.75 23.67
C GLN A 127 0.47 -23.73 23.07
N ALA A 128 -0.70 -24.20 22.66
CA ALA A 128 -1.77 -23.38 22.11
C ALA A 128 -3.01 -23.39 23.01
N SER A 129 -3.81 -22.34 22.87
CA SER A 129 -5.08 -22.12 23.56
C SER A 129 -6.16 -21.72 22.56
N VAL A 130 -7.41 -21.98 22.92
CA VAL A 130 -8.55 -21.46 22.15
C VAL A 130 -8.84 -20.04 22.63
N GLU A 131 -8.92 -19.09 21.71
CA GLU A 131 -9.27 -17.69 22.01
C GLU A 131 -10.59 -17.34 21.31
N PHE A 132 -11.51 -16.75 22.05
CA PHE A 132 -12.71 -16.13 21.51
C PHE A 132 -12.55 -14.60 21.45
N ASP A 133 -12.85 -14.01 20.29
CA ASP A 133 -12.95 -12.57 20.10
C ASP A 133 -14.02 -12.22 19.05
N PHE A 134 -14.30 -10.93 18.87
CA PHE A 134 -15.25 -10.40 17.91
C PHE A 134 -14.55 -10.00 16.61
N HIS A 135 -14.84 -10.74 15.56
CA HIS A 135 -14.44 -10.50 14.18
C HIS A 135 -15.70 -10.33 13.30
N PRO A 136 -16.33 -9.14 13.31
CA PRO A 136 -17.58 -8.89 12.58
C PRO A 136 -17.42 -9.00 11.06
N ASP A 137 -16.21 -8.77 10.54
CA ASP A 137 -15.91 -8.80 9.11
C ASP A 137 -15.67 -10.22 8.55
N THR A 138 -15.74 -11.25 9.41
CA THR A 138 -15.51 -12.64 9.01
C THR A 138 -16.82 -13.40 8.80
N PRO A 139 -16.93 -14.24 7.76
CA PRO A 139 -18.15 -15.01 7.54
C PRO A 139 -18.43 -16.00 8.68
N ILE A 140 -19.71 -16.25 8.95
CA ILE A 140 -20.12 -17.31 9.87
C ILE A 140 -20.00 -18.64 9.12
N ARG A 141 -18.90 -19.37 9.34
CA ARG A 141 -18.70 -20.72 8.80
C ARG A 141 -19.00 -21.76 9.87
N LEU A 142 -19.99 -22.60 9.60
CA LEU A 142 -20.30 -23.79 10.40
C LEU A 142 -20.05 -25.01 9.53
N VAL A 143 -19.29 -25.96 10.04
CA VAL A 143 -18.90 -27.22 9.39
C VAL A 143 -20.02 -28.26 9.48
N GLY A 144 -20.95 -28.12 10.42
CA GLY A 144 -22.17 -28.94 10.48
C GLY A 144 -21.87 -30.39 10.84
N GLY A 145 -21.36 -30.62 12.05
CA GLY A 145 -21.05 -31.98 12.54
C GLY A 145 -22.14 -32.58 13.43
N ALA A 146 -22.31 -33.91 13.35
CA ALA A 146 -23.32 -34.67 14.09
C ALA A 146 -22.94 -34.92 15.57
N THR A 147 -22.51 -33.89 16.31
CA THR A 147 -22.14 -34.02 17.74
C THR A 147 -23.30 -33.72 18.68
N GLY A 148 -24.39 -33.11 18.19
CA GLY A 148 -25.52 -32.65 19.02
C GLY A 148 -25.18 -31.49 19.97
N LEU A 149 -23.98 -30.91 19.85
CA LEU A 149 -23.52 -29.76 20.63
C LEU A 149 -23.67 -28.46 19.83
N PRO A 150 -23.86 -27.30 20.49
CA PRO A 150 -23.83 -26.02 19.79
C PRO A 150 -22.45 -25.81 19.18
N GLU A 151 -22.43 -25.56 17.88
CA GLU A 151 -21.22 -25.27 17.12
C GLU A 151 -20.90 -23.78 17.20
N MET A 152 -19.66 -23.43 17.54
CA MET A 152 -19.20 -22.05 17.46
C MET A 152 -18.33 -21.86 16.22
N PRO A 153 -18.50 -20.75 15.48
CA PRO A 153 -17.72 -20.52 14.28
C PRO A 153 -16.26 -20.26 14.63
N THR A 154 -15.39 -20.78 13.78
CA THR A 154 -13.95 -20.64 13.90
C THR A 154 -13.38 -19.83 12.75
N ILE A 155 -12.20 -19.26 12.98
CA ILE A 155 -11.36 -18.66 11.95
C ILE A 155 -9.98 -19.32 11.97
N PRO A 156 -9.18 -19.19 10.90
CA PRO A 156 -7.82 -19.73 10.87
C PRO A 156 -6.97 -19.26 12.05
N SER A 157 -5.97 -20.05 12.44
CA SER A 157 -5.05 -19.64 13.49
C SER A 157 -4.17 -18.47 13.03
N SER A 158 -3.70 -17.64 13.96
CA SER A 158 -2.82 -16.51 13.62
C SER A 158 -1.53 -16.96 12.91
N MET A 159 -1.07 -18.18 13.20
CA MET A 159 0.11 -18.77 12.56
C MET A 159 -0.20 -19.20 11.12
N ASP A 160 -1.37 -19.79 10.87
CA ASP A 160 -1.81 -20.16 9.52
C ASP A 160 -2.00 -18.90 8.66
N GLU A 161 -2.59 -17.84 9.23
CA GLU A 161 -2.73 -16.54 8.54
C GLU A 161 -1.36 -15.94 8.19
N LEU A 162 -0.39 -15.98 9.12
CA LEU A 162 0.95 -15.48 8.87
C LEU A 162 1.62 -16.27 7.72
N GLN A 163 1.54 -17.59 7.72
CA GLN A 163 2.11 -18.43 6.67
C GLN A 163 1.43 -18.17 5.32
N ALA A 164 0.10 -18.04 5.30
CA ALA A 164 -0.67 -17.71 4.11
C ALA A 164 -0.25 -16.35 3.55
N ASN A 165 -0.10 -15.34 4.40
CA ASN A 165 0.31 -14.00 4.00
C ASN A 165 1.76 -13.96 3.47
N VAL A 166 2.70 -14.63 4.14
CA VAL A 166 4.09 -14.71 3.66
C VAL A 166 4.16 -15.45 2.32
N SER A 167 3.44 -16.57 2.20
CA SER A 167 3.37 -17.34 0.95
C SER A 167 2.75 -16.51 -0.18
N ALA A 168 1.71 -15.74 0.11
CA ALA A 168 1.07 -14.84 -0.85
C ALA A 168 2.02 -13.72 -1.31
N VAL A 169 2.83 -13.16 -0.41
CA VAL A 169 3.85 -12.17 -0.77
C VAL A 169 4.95 -12.80 -1.63
N LEU A 170 5.47 -13.97 -1.26
CA LEU A 170 6.47 -14.69 -2.06
C LEU A 170 5.92 -15.08 -3.44
N ALA A 171 4.66 -15.48 -3.52
CA ALA A 171 3.98 -15.77 -4.78
C ALA A 171 3.80 -14.51 -5.66
N LYS A 172 3.57 -13.35 -5.04
CA LYS A 172 3.53 -12.06 -5.77
C LYS A 172 4.92 -11.64 -6.25
N LEU A 173 5.96 -11.83 -5.43
CA LEU A 173 7.34 -11.50 -5.79
C LEU A 173 7.87 -12.40 -6.90
N SER A 174 7.59 -13.69 -6.86
CA SER A 174 8.00 -14.64 -7.93
C SER A 174 7.28 -14.40 -9.26
N LYS A 175 6.10 -13.78 -9.25
CA LYS A 175 5.36 -13.37 -10.45
C LYS A 175 5.71 -11.97 -10.94
N MET A 176 6.57 -11.24 -10.22
CA MET A 176 7.00 -9.92 -10.64
C MET A 176 7.97 -10.07 -11.82
N PRO A 177 7.69 -9.45 -12.98
CA PRO A 177 8.56 -9.57 -14.15
C PRO A 177 9.79 -8.67 -13.94
N ILE A 178 10.78 -9.19 -13.20
CA ILE A 178 12.06 -8.49 -12.97
C ILE A 178 12.73 -8.15 -14.30
N ASP A 179 12.58 -9.01 -15.30
CA ASP A 179 13.08 -8.78 -16.65
C ASP A 179 12.43 -7.56 -17.31
N GLU A 180 11.11 -7.38 -17.19
CA GLU A 180 10.41 -6.19 -17.72
C GLU A 180 10.84 -4.91 -17.00
N ILE A 181 11.01 -4.96 -15.67
CA ILE A 181 11.49 -3.83 -14.89
C ILE A 181 12.91 -3.47 -15.33
N SER A 182 13.78 -4.46 -15.54
CA SER A 182 15.15 -4.22 -16.02
C SER A 182 15.16 -3.62 -17.43
N ALA A 183 14.31 -4.11 -18.33
CA ALA A 183 14.19 -3.61 -19.69
C ALA A 183 13.64 -2.17 -19.72
N GLN A 184 12.66 -1.85 -18.87
CA GLN A 184 12.12 -0.50 -18.74
C GLN A 184 13.15 0.48 -18.15
N VAL A 185 13.92 0.06 -17.14
CA VAL A 185 15.00 0.87 -16.56
C VAL A 185 16.12 1.09 -17.58
N SER A 186 16.54 0.05 -18.30
CA SER A 186 17.52 0.16 -19.38
C SER A 186 17.01 1.06 -20.50
N GLY A 187 15.74 0.93 -20.90
CA GLY A 187 15.11 1.80 -21.89
C GLY A 187 15.06 3.26 -21.45
N ALA A 188 14.74 3.53 -20.19
CA ALA A 188 14.77 4.88 -19.63
C ALA A 188 16.18 5.48 -19.63
N ILE A 189 17.21 4.69 -19.29
CA ILE A 189 18.61 5.13 -19.34
C ILE A 189 19.05 5.43 -20.77
N LEU A 190 18.69 4.58 -21.73
CA LEU A 190 19.01 4.78 -23.15
C LEU A 190 18.33 6.05 -23.70
N ASN A 191 17.05 6.24 -23.39
CA ASN A 191 16.32 7.46 -23.79
C ASN A 191 16.90 8.72 -23.16
N LEU A 192 17.35 8.65 -21.90
CA LEU A 192 18.03 9.76 -21.24
C LEU A 192 19.36 10.09 -21.91
N GLN A 193 20.17 9.08 -22.26
CA GLN A 193 21.41 9.26 -23.00
C GLN A 193 21.16 9.87 -24.40
N GLN A 194 20.11 9.43 -25.08
CA GLN A 194 19.67 9.99 -26.36
C GLN A 194 19.31 11.48 -26.20
N MET A 195 18.44 11.82 -25.24
CA MET A 195 18.07 13.21 -24.96
C MET A 195 19.27 14.09 -24.62
N LEU A 196 20.22 13.60 -23.81
CA LEU A 196 21.43 14.35 -23.47
C LEU A 196 22.34 14.55 -24.69
N THR A 197 22.40 13.58 -25.58
CA THR A 197 23.14 13.66 -26.83
C THR A 197 22.50 14.66 -27.78
N ASP A 198 21.18 14.59 -27.97
CA ASP A 198 20.40 15.51 -28.81
C ASP A 198 20.45 16.95 -28.29
N ALA A 199 20.40 17.13 -26.97
CA ALA A 199 20.62 18.42 -26.34
C ALA A 199 22.05 18.94 -26.60
N SER A 200 23.07 18.07 -26.54
CA SER A 200 24.44 18.44 -26.85
C SER A 200 24.64 18.87 -28.32
N THR A 201 24.04 18.16 -29.27
CA THR A 201 24.08 18.52 -30.69
C THR A 201 23.31 19.79 -30.98
N MET A 202 22.15 20.01 -30.33
CA MET A 202 21.45 21.29 -30.42
C MET A 202 22.31 22.44 -29.89
N ILE A 203 22.95 22.29 -28.72
CA ILE A 203 23.84 23.32 -28.16
C ILE A 203 25.02 23.60 -29.11
N LYS A 204 25.61 22.57 -29.73
CA LYS A 204 26.67 22.75 -30.73
C LYS A 204 26.17 23.44 -31.99
N GLY A 205 25.01 23.03 -32.52
CA GLY A 205 24.41 23.63 -33.72
C GLY A 205 23.99 25.09 -33.50
N VAL A 206 23.53 25.43 -32.31
CA VAL A 206 23.29 26.82 -31.88
C VAL A 206 24.60 27.59 -31.86
N ASN A 207 25.68 27.04 -31.32
CA ASN A 207 26.98 27.71 -31.28
C ASN A 207 27.57 27.91 -32.70
N GLU A 208 27.41 26.93 -33.59
CA GLU A 208 27.85 27.00 -34.99
C GLU A 208 27.01 27.94 -35.86
N GLN A 209 25.73 28.13 -35.54
CA GLN A 209 24.86 29.08 -36.25
C GLN A 209 24.95 30.50 -35.69
N ILE A 210 25.28 30.68 -34.41
CA ILE A 210 25.42 32.02 -33.82
C ILE A 210 26.61 32.77 -34.44
N THR A 211 27.77 32.13 -34.64
CA THR A 211 28.96 32.79 -35.21
C THR A 211 28.74 33.42 -36.59
N PRO A 212 28.21 32.71 -37.61
CA PRO A 212 27.93 33.31 -38.91
C PRO A 212 26.76 34.29 -38.85
N THR A 213 25.80 34.12 -37.94
CA THR A 213 24.67 35.06 -37.82
C THR A 213 25.11 36.38 -37.20
N LEU A 214 26.03 36.36 -36.22
CA LEU A 214 26.68 37.56 -35.69
C LEU A 214 27.54 38.25 -36.75
N ALA A 215 28.31 37.48 -37.52
CA ALA A 215 29.14 38.01 -38.61
C ALA A 215 28.28 38.66 -39.72
N ASN A 216 27.15 38.04 -40.07
CA ASN A 216 26.23 38.58 -41.07
C ASN A 216 25.46 39.80 -40.56
N LEU A 217 25.10 39.85 -39.26
CA LEU A 217 24.50 41.04 -38.66
C LEU A 217 25.49 42.21 -38.64
N GLN A 218 26.77 41.94 -38.36
CA GLN A 218 27.82 42.95 -38.39
C GLN A 218 28.06 43.45 -39.82
N ALA A 219 28.09 42.55 -40.81
CA ALA A 219 28.17 42.92 -42.22
C ALA A 219 26.95 43.72 -42.69
N THR A 220 25.74 43.36 -42.25
CA THR A 220 24.49 44.06 -42.59
C THR A 220 24.43 45.44 -41.94
N THR A 221 24.90 45.60 -40.70
CA THR A 221 25.00 46.92 -40.05
C THR A 221 26.08 47.78 -40.68
N GLN A 222 27.17 47.19 -41.15
CA GLN A 222 28.19 47.90 -41.95
C GLN A 222 27.60 48.39 -43.28
N GLN A 223 26.92 47.50 -44.03
CA GLN A 223 26.27 47.85 -45.30
C GLN A 223 25.14 48.87 -45.11
N ALA A 224 24.37 48.79 -44.03
CA ALA A 224 23.34 49.78 -43.71
C ALA A 224 23.96 51.15 -43.42
N ASN A 225 25.08 51.21 -42.70
CA ASN A 225 25.83 52.44 -42.48
C ASN A 225 26.39 53.00 -43.80
N ASP A 226 26.99 52.16 -44.64
CA ASP A 226 27.53 52.59 -45.94
C ASP A 226 26.43 53.10 -46.88
N LEU A 227 25.26 52.47 -46.86
CA LEU A 227 24.07 52.93 -47.59
C LEU A 227 23.53 54.25 -47.03
N MET A 228 23.51 54.43 -45.71
CA MET A 228 23.11 55.71 -45.10
C MET A 228 24.09 56.84 -45.46
N VAL A 229 25.39 56.55 -45.49
CA VAL A 229 26.42 57.50 -45.94
C VAL A 229 26.27 57.81 -47.43
N ALA A 230 26.09 56.80 -48.28
CA ALA A 230 25.89 56.98 -49.71
C ALA A 230 24.57 57.71 -50.05
N ALA A 231 23.50 57.48 -49.28
CA ALA A 231 22.24 58.20 -49.40
C ALA A 231 22.40 59.66 -48.95
N ASN A 232 23.11 59.91 -47.86
CA ASN A 232 23.40 61.26 -47.36
C ASN A 232 24.30 62.06 -48.33
N ASP A 233 25.26 61.41 -48.99
CA ASP A 233 26.09 62.03 -50.03
C ASP A 233 25.31 62.28 -51.32
N ARG A 234 24.36 61.40 -51.67
CA ARG A 234 23.49 61.56 -52.85
C ARG A 234 22.41 62.62 -52.67
N LEU A 235 21.92 62.85 -51.45
CA LEU A 235 21.02 63.96 -51.14
C LEU A 235 21.69 65.35 -51.26
N GLN A 236 23.02 65.40 -51.33
CA GLN A 236 23.78 66.62 -51.62
C GLN A 236 24.10 66.81 -53.11
N MET A 237 23.77 65.83 -53.97
CA MET A 237 23.97 65.95 -55.42
C MET A 237 22.67 66.34 -56.14
N LYS A 238 22.82 67.32 -57.03
CA LYS A 238 21.79 68.05 -57.77
C LYS A 238 20.77 67.18 -58.51
N GLU A 239 19.56 67.74 -58.61
CA GLU A 239 18.44 67.37 -59.47
C GLU A 239 18.88 66.77 -60.82
N GLY A 240 18.44 65.53 -61.14
CA GLY A 240 18.49 65.03 -62.52
C GLY A 240 18.62 63.54 -62.82
N GLU A 241 18.66 62.61 -61.86
CA GLU A 241 18.87 61.17 -62.15
C GLU A 241 17.66 60.25 -61.81
N PRO A 242 17.50 59.11 -62.50
CA PRO A 242 16.20 58.47 -62.75
C PRO A 242 15.66 57.66 -61.56
N LEU A 243 14.33 57.68 -61.43
CA LEU A 243 13.50 56.95 -60.45
C LEU A 243 13.69 55.41 -60.44
N GLN A 244 14.53 54.84 -61.31
CA GLN A 244 14.84 53.42 -61.37
C GLN A 244 15.65 52.95 -60.15
N THR A 245 16.58 53.75 -59.67
CA THR A 245 17.45 53.39 -58.53
C THR A 245 16.70 53.30 -57.20
N LEU A 246 15.59 54.04 -57.07
CA LEU A 246 14.72 53.94 -55.89
C LEU A 246 13.96 52.61 -55.88
N ASN A 247 13.54 52.13 -57.05
CA ASN A 247 12.84 50.87 -57.21
C ASN A 247 13.75 49.67 -56.89
N ASP A 248 15.01 49.74 -57.33
CA ASP A 248 16.01 48.70 -57.03
C ASP A 248 16.34 48.65 -55.52
N THR A 249 16.46 49.82 -54.88
CA THR A 249 16.67 49.92 -53.42
C THR A 249 15.50 49.34 -52.62
N LEU A 250 14.26 49.59 -53.05
CA LEU A 250 13.06 49.02 -52.43
C LEU A 250 12.97 47.50 -52.62
N ASN A 251 13.43 47.01 -53.77
CA ASN A 251 13.45 45.57 -54.08
C ASN A 251 14.45 44.81 -53.21
N ASP A 252 15.63 45.39 -52.97
CA ASP A 252 16.65 44.79 -52.10
C ASP A 252 16.24 44.83 -50.62
N TYR A 253 15.49 45.86 -50.21
CA TYR A 253 14.86 45.89 -48.87
C TYR A 253 13.82 44.79 -48.69
N GLY A 254 13.03 44.49 -49.74
CA GLY A 254 12.06 43.40 -49.75
C GLY A 254 12.71 42.02 -49.59
N LYS A 255 13.84 41.77 -50.29
CA LYS A 255 14.59 40.51 -50.17
C LYS A 255 15.20 40.30 -48.79
N LEU A 256 15.67 41.37 -48.13
CA LEU A 256 16.19 41.30 -46.77
C LEU A 256 15.07 40.96 -45.77
N ALA A 257 13.88 41.56 -45.95
CA ALA A 257 12.71 41.27 -45.14
C ALA A 257 12.27 39.80 -45.27
N ASP A 258 12.25 39.26 -46.49
CA ASP A 258 11.90 37.85 -46.76
C ASP A 258 12.89 36.86 -46.11
N GLN A 259 14.18 37.18 -46.10
CA GLN A 259 15.21 36.33 -45.48
C GLN A 259 15.14 36.32 -43.94
N LEU A 260 14.79 37.46 -43.33
CA LEU A 260 14.56 37.56 -41.88
C LEU A 260 13.27 36.83 -41.47
N GLN A 261 12.25 36.86 -42.32
CA GLN A 261 10.97 36.19 -42.07
C GLN A 261 11.06 34.66 -42.21
N GLY A 262 11.91 34.16 -43.11
CA GLY A 262 12.15 32.71 -43.27
C GLY A 262 12.83 32.05 -42.05
N LYS A 263 13.76 32.73 -41.37
CA LYS A 263 14.48 32.18 -40.21
C LYS A 263 13.76 32.34 -38.87
N THR A 264 12.90 33.35 -38.73
CA THR A 264 12.07 33.56 -37.54
C THR A 264 10.95 32.52 -37.41
N ASN A 265 10.42 32.01 -38.53
CA ASN A 265 9.42 30.93 -38.54
C ASN A 265 9.98 29.56 -38.09
N VAL A 266 11.25 29.26 -38.38
CA VAL A 266 11.87 27.99 -37.95
C VAL A 266 12.15 28.01 -36.45
N LEU A 267 12.69 29.11 -35.93
CA LEU A 267 12.98 29.26 -34.51
C LEU A 267 11.71 29.22 -33.65
N THR A 268 10.60 29.80 -34.14
CA THR A 268 9.30 29.76 -33.44
C THR A 268 8.66 28.38 -33.46
N THR A 269 8.83 27.60 -34.54
CA THR A 269 8.28 26.25 -34.65
C THR A 269 9.02 25.26 -33.74
N ASP A 270 10.35 25.34 -33.64
CA ASP A 270 11.14 24.50 -32.73
C ASP A 270 10.89 24.87 -31.25
N LEU A 271 10.69 26.15 -30.95
CA LEU A 271 10.34 26.60 -29.60
C LEU A 271 8.94 26.11 -29.21
N GLN A 272 7.95 26.18 -30.10
CA GLN A 272 6.61 25.64 -29.85
C GLN A 272 6.63 24.13 -29.64
N THR A 273 7.43 23.41 -30.42
CA THR A 273 7.57 21.95 -30.29
C THR A 273 8.21 21.59 -28.95
N THR A 274 9.26 22.32 -28.55
CA THR A 274 9.93 22.17 -27.25
C THR A 274 8.98 22.47 -26.08
N LEU A 275 8.21 23.56 -26.15
CA LEU A 275 7.21 23.91 -25.15
C LEU A 275 6.09 22.86 -25.04
N LYS A 276 5.68 22.27 -26.17
CA LYS A 276 4.66 21.22 -26.21
C LYS A 276 5.17 19.93 -25.56
N THR A 277 6.41 19.53 -25.85
CA THR A 277 7.06 18.36 -25.24
C THR A 277 7.28 18.56 -23.74
N LEU A 278 7.70 19.76 -23.31
CA LEU A 278 7.83 20.11 -21.89
C LEU A 278 6.49 20.05 -21.16
N ASN A 279 5.42 20.58 -21.74
CA ASN A 279 4.08 20.50 -21.15
C ASN A 279 3.58 19.05 -21.04
N ALA A 280 3.86 18.19 -22.02
CA ALA A 280 3.51 16.77 -21.96
C ALA A 280 4.30 16.02 -20.87
N ALA A 281 5.58 16.35 -20.69
CA ALA A 281 6.40 15.79 -19.61
C ALA A 281 5.90 16.25 -18.22
N LEU A 282 5.50 17.52 -18.08
CA LEU A 282 4.90 18.06 -16.86
C LEU A 282 3.56 17.41 -16.52
N ALA A 283 2.72 17.12 -17.52
CA ALA A 283 1.45 16.40 -17.32
C ALA A 283 1.69 14.95 -16.87
N SER A 284 2.66 14.27 -17.49
CA SER A 284 3.03 12.90 -17.12
C SER A 284 3.58 12.82 -15.68
N ALA A 285 4.29 13.86 -15.23
CA ALA A 285 4.75 13.96 -13.85
C ALA A 285 3.60 14.16 -12.85
N ASP A 286 2.57 14.92 -13.21
CA ASP A 286 1.38 15.15 -12.38
C ASP A 286 0.57 13.84 -12.20
N ASP A 287 0.46 13.03 -13.26
CA ASP A 287 -0.14 11.70 -13.21
C ASP A 287 0.62 10.73 -12.29
N VAL A 288 1.96 10.78 -12.31
CA VAL A 288 2.79 9.97 -11.40
C VAL A 288 2.62 10.41 -9.94
N VAL A 289 2.55 11.72 -9.69
CA VAL A 289 2.31 12.27 -8.34
C VAL A 289 0.93 11.86 -7.81
N THR A 290 -0.11 11.93 -8.64
CA THR A 290 -1.46 11.53 -8.22
C THR A 290 -1.60 10.01 -8.00
N LEU A 291 -0.89 9.18 -8.78
CA LEU A 291 -0.79 7.73 -8.54
C LEU A 291 -0.11 7.42 -7.21
N LEU A 292 1.00 8.13 -6.93
CA LEU A 292 1.74 8.02 -5.68
C LEU A 292 0.88 8.46 -4.49
N GLU A 293 0.19 9.59 -4.54
CA GLU A 293 -0.72 10.03 -3.47
C GLU A 293 -1.81 8.99 -3.16
N ARG A 294 -2.32 8.30 -4.18
CA ARG A 294 -3.35 7.26 -4.02
C ARG A 294 -2.85 5.98 -3.35
N ASP A 295 -1.59 5.62 -3.56
CA ASP A 295 -0.96 4.44 -2.96
C ASP A 295 -0.24 4.73 -1.64
N LEU A 296 0.29 5.94 -1.44
CA LEU A 296 0.90 6.37 -0.18
C LEU A 296 -0.11 6.48 0.98
N ALA A 297 -1.40 6.71 0.69
CA ALA A 297 -2.46 6.64 1.68
C ALA A 297 -2.62 5.24 2.32
N LYS A 298 -2.02 4.20 1.74
CA LYS A 298 -2.11 2.81 2.22
C LYS A 298 -0.85 2.29 2.92
N ASN A 299 0.30 2.97 2.81
CA ASN A 299 1.58 2.48 3.36
C ASN A 299 2.47 3.62 3.91
N PRO A 300 2.42 3.93 5.22
CA PRO A 300 3.17 5.03 5.82
C PRO A 300 4.69 4.80 5.96
N ALA A 301 5.22 3.62 5.61
CA ALA A 301 6.64 3.29 5.80
C ALA A 301 7.58 3.82 4.68
N LEU A 302 7.05 4.21 3.52
CA LEU A 302 7.84 4.71 2.37
C LEU A 302 8.10 6.23 2.40
N LEU A 303 7.60 6.93 3.43
CA LEU A 303 7.45 8.39 3.44
C LEU A 303 8.74 9.21 3.47
N SER A 304 9.87 8.70 3.97
CA SER A 304 11.00 9.59 4.31
C SER A 304 12.01 9.81 3.18
N GLN A 305 12.07 8.98 2.14
CA GLN A 305 13.06 9.11 1.05
C GLN A 305 12.49 9.66 -0.26
N THR A 306 11.18 9.50 -0.50
CA THR A 306 10.53 9.94 -1.74
C THR A 306 10.09 11.41 -1.70
N THR A 307 9.89 11.96 -0.50
CA THR A 307 9.32 13.31 -0.33
C THR A 307 10.30 14.42 -0.72
N ASP A 308 11.60 14.23 -0.47
CA ASP A 308 12.62 15.25 -0.77
C ASP A 308 12.92 15.35 -2.28
N THR A 309 13.03 14.21 -2.96
CA THR A 309 13.24 14.15 -4.42
C THR A 309 12.02 14.67 -5.20
N LEU A 310 10.81 14.34 -4.76
CA LEU A 310 9.58 14.88 -5.38
C LEU A 310 9.44 16.39 -5.18
N ARG A 311 9.90 16.92 -4.04
CA ARG A 311 9.87 18.35 -3.75
C ARG A 311 10.84 19.13 -4.63
N GLU A 312 12.06 18.64 -4.81
CA GLU A 312 13.04 19.24 -5.71
C GLU A 312 12.59 19.18 -7.18
N PHE A 313 12.00 18.07 -7.60
CA PHE A 313 11.44 17.93 -8.94
C PHE A 313 10.29 18.91 -9.20
N LYS A 314 9.39 19.10 -8.22
CA LYS A 314 8.31 20.11 -8.30
C LYS A 314 8.85 21.53 -8.35
N ALA A 315 9.92 21.83 -7.62
CA ALA A 315 10.57 23.14 -7.65
C ALA A 315 11.21 23.43 -9.02
N MET A 316 11.88 22.45 -9.63
CA MET A 316 12.40 22.56 -11.01
C MET A 316 11.28 22.69 -12.04
N ALA A 317 10.22 21.90 -11.92
CA ALA A 317 9.05 21.99 -12.80
C ALA A 317 8.42 23.39 -12.75
N SER A 318 8.34 23.98 -11.56
CA SER A 318 7.82 25.34 -11.37
C SER A 318 8.72 26.42 -11.97
N SER A 319 10.05 26.28 -11.88
CA SER A 319 10.99 27.26 -12.45
C SER A 319 11.04 27.17 -13.98
N ILE A 320 10.95 25.96 -14.54
CA ILE A 320 10.83 25.73 -15.99
C ILE A 320 9.50 26.29 -16.51
N ARG A 321 8.39 26.07 -15.80
CA ARG A 321 7.08 26.65 -16.16
C ARG A 321 7.11 28.18 -16.11
N ALA A 322 7.73 28.78 -15.10
CA ALA A 322 7.89 30.23 -15.02
C ALA A 322 8.72 30.79 -16.18
N LEU A 323 9.77 30.08 -16.61
CA LEU A 323 10.56 30.44 -17.79
C LEU A 323 9.75 30.30 -19.08
N ALA A 324 8.98 29.21 -19.22
CA ALA A 324 8.10 28.99 -20.36
C ALA A 324 7.02 30.07 -20.48
N ASP A 325 6.33 30.40 -19.38
CA ASP A 325 5.32 31.46 -19.31
C ASP A 325 5.93 32.84 -19.62
N TYR A 326 7.17 33.08 -19.17
CA TYR A 326 7.89 34.31 -19.45
C TYR A 326 8.25 34.45 -20.94
N LEU A 327 8.74 33.38 -21.56
CA LEU A 327 9.08 33.34 -22.98
C LEU A 327 7.84 33.40 -23.89
N GLN A 328 6.73 32.78 -23.46
CA GLN A 328 5.46 32.84 -24.18
C GLN A 328 4.84 34.25 -24.15
N ARG A 329 5.02 34.99 -23.04
CA ARG A 329 4.58 36.38 -22.91
C ARG A 329 5.52 37.38 -23.58
N ASN A 330 6.81 37.06 -23.69
CA ASN A 330 7.83 37.97 -24.23
C ASN A 330 8.71 37.26 -25.28
N PRO A 331 8.18 36.97 -26.48
CA PRO A 331 8.94 36.28 -27.52
C PRO A 331 10.20 37.03 -27.97
N ASN A 332 10.22 38.36 -27.84
CA ASN A 332 11.37 39.21 -28.20
C ASN A 332 12.54 39.14 -27.18
N ALA A 333 12.31 38.61 -25.97
CA ALA A 333 13.34 38.53 -24.92
C ALA A 333 14.51 37.58 -25.27
N LEU A 334 14.29 36.66 -26.23
CA LEU A 334 15.32 35.78 -26.78
C LEU A 334 16.33 36.51 -27.67
N ILE A 335 15.94 37.63 -28.29
CA ILE A 335 16.77 38.37 -29.25
C ILE A 335 17.46 39.57 -28.56
N THR A 336 16.78 40.24 -27.64
CA THR A 336 17.32 41.44 -26.98
C THR A 336 18.12 41.13 -25.73
N GLY A 337 18.05 39.90 -25.21
CA GLY A 337 18.52 39.60 -23.86
C GLY A 337 17.68 40.34 -22.80
N LYS A 338 17.79 39.88 -21.56
CA LYS A 338 17.07 40.46 -20.42
C LYS A 338 17.73 41.80 -20.07
N HIS A 339 17.11 42.92 -20.43
CA HIS A 339 17.39 44.22 -19.83
C HIS A 339 16.60 44.37 -18.54
#